data_AF-S5RDC1-F1
#
_entry.id   AF-S5RDC1-F1
#
_cell.length_a   1.000
_cell.length_b   1.000
_cell.length_c   1.000
_cell.angle_alpha   90.00
_cell.angle_beta   90.00
_cell.angle_gamma   90.00
#
_symmetry.space_group_name_H-M   'P 1'
#
loop_
_entity.id
_entity.type
_entity.pdbx_description
1 polymer ?
#
loop_
_entity_poly.entity_id
_entity_poly.type
_entity_poly.pdbx_seq_one_letter_code
_entity_poly.pdbx_strand_id
1 'polypeptide(L)'
;VLDLFSASRELFGLRADDVWSMAHSFSFDFSVWELWGPLLHGGRLVLVPPDTRRAPERFLRLLVDEAVTVLSLTPSAFHQLLQAYADDPRLGRRLALRYVVFGGEALDFRRLAEWYALHPGDEPVLVNMYGITETTVHASHLALDPSRTTGRVGSLIGRSLPGLALYVLDERLRPVPPGVTGEIYVAGAQLARGYLNLPGLTAARFVADPFGPPGSRMYRT
;
A
#
# COMPACT_ATOMS: atom_id res chain seq x y z
N VAL A 1 -8.45 -5.83 10.39
CA VAL A 1 -7.65 -4.61 10.67
C VAL A 1 -6.48 -4.92 11.58
N LEU A 2 -6.68 -5.50 12.77
CA LEU A 2 -5.55 -5.85 13.64
C LEU A 2 -4.54 -6.80 12.97
N ASP A 3 -5.01 -7.80 12.22
CA ASP A 3 -4.11 -8.72 11.49
C ASP A 3 -3.23 -8.01 10.46
N LEU A 4 -3.76 -6.98 9.77
CA LEU A 4 -2.98 -6.15 8.85
C LEU A 4 -1.79 -5.50 9.59
N PHE A 5 -2.04 -4.92 10.77
CA PHE A 5 -1.00 -4.25 11.53
C PHE A 5 -0.02 -5.20 12.20
N SER A 6 -0.48 -6.37 12.67
CA SER A 6 0.39 -7.44 13.15
C SER A 6 1.34 -7.92 12.04
N ALA A 7 0.81 -8.18 10.84
CA ALA A 7 1.60 -8.60 9.68
C ALA A 7 2.58 -7.50 9.21
N SER A 8 2.14 -6.24 9.22
CA SER A 8 2.96 -5.12 8.78
C SER A 8 4.08 -4.77 9.76
N ARG A 9 3.87 -4.97 11.07
CA ARG A 9 4.87 -4.65 12.11
C ARG A 9 6.18 -5.41 11.90
N GLU A 10 6.10 -6.70 11.58
CA GLU A 10 7.28 -7.52 11.30
C GLU A 10 7.99 -7.11 10.01
N LEU A 11 7.24 -6.64 9.01
CA LEU A 11 7.77 -6.27 7.69
C LEU A 11 8.38 -4.86 7.63
N PHE A 12 7.81 -3.90 8.36
CA PHE A 12 8.15 -2.49 8.25
C PHE A 12 8.75 -1.89 9.54
N GLY A 13 8.85 -2.66 10.63
CA GLY A 13 9.45 -2.17 11.87
C GLY A 13 8.79 -0.88 12.38
N LEU A 14 7.44 -0.85 12.38
CA LEU A 14 6.65 0.29 12.82
C LEU A 14 6.93 0.59 14.30
N ARG A 15 7.20 1.86 14.61
CA ARG A 15 7.74 2.27 15.92
C ARG A 15 7.12 3.58 16.44
N ALA A 16 7.28 3.83 17.74
CA ALA A 16 6.61 4.93 18.44
C ALA A 16 7.15 6.34 18.08
N ASP A 17 8.34 6.43 17.49
CA ASP A 17 8.90 7.67 16.95
C ASP A 17 8.50 7.93 15.49
N ASP A 18 7.67 7.06 14.89
CA ASP A 18 7.13 7.32 13.56
C ASP A 18 6.10 8.46 13.56
N VAL A 19 6.22 9.32 12.54
CA VAL A 19 5.27 10.37 12.23
C VAL A 19 4.59 10.02 10.92
N TRP A 20 3.27 9.85 10.96
CA TRP A 20 2.45 9.45 9.82
C TRP A 20 1.62 10.63 9.34
N SER A 21 1.35 10.69 8.04
CA SER A 21 0.38 11.63 7.48
C SER A 21 -0.92 10.93 7.13
N MET A 22 -2.07 11.47 7.56
CA MET A 22 -3.38 11.11 7.02
C MET A 22 -3.71 12.04 5.86
N ALA A 23 -3.34 11.62 4.65
CA ALA A 23 -3.62 12.37 3.44
C ALA A 23 -4.89 11.90 2.75
N HIS A 24 -5.32 10.65 2.94
CA HIS A 24 -6.51 10.13 2.27
C HIS A 24 -7.79 10.52 3.01
N SER A 25 -8.88 10.66 2.24
CA SER A 25 -10.22 10.84 2.82
C SER A 25 -10.56 9.65 3.72
N PHE A 26 -11.25 9.90 4.84
CA PHE A 26 -11.75 8.84 5.73
C PHE A 26 -12.75 7.89 5.04
N SER A 27 -13.26 8.27 3.86
CA SER A 27 -14.11 7.41 3.02
C SER A 27 -13.33 6.44 2.13
N PHE A 28 -12.00 6.51 2.13
CA PHE A 28 -11.11 5.57 1.43
C PHE A 28 -10.36 4.73 2.45
N ASP A 29 -10.29 3.43 2.24
CA ASP A 29 -9.77 2.47 3.22
C ASP A 29 -8.27 2.62 3.51
N PHE A 30 -7.51 3.24 2.60
CA PHE A 30 -6.11 3.62 2.86
C PHE A 30 -5.96 4.53 4.09
N SER A 31 -6.99 5.32 4.41
CA SER A 31 -7.02 6.14 5.64
C SER A 31 -7.04 5.30 6.93
N VAL A 32 -7.52 4.05 6.88
CA VAL A 32 -7.46 3.11 8.01
C VAL A 32 -6.00 2.74 8.30
N TRP A 33 -5.19 2.52 7.26
CA TRP A 33 -3.75 2.29 7.39
C TRP A 33 -3.05 3.51 8.00
N GLU A 34 -3.32 4.71 7.47
CA GLU A 34 -2.74 5.97 7.95
C GLU A 34 -3.13 6.31 9.39
N LEU A 35 -4.39 6.08 9.77
CA LEU A 35 -4.93 6.42 11.07
C LEU A 35 -4.45 5.47 12.16
N TRP A 36 -4.57 4.16 11.92
CA TRP A 36 -4.27 3.16 12.95
C TRP A 36 -2.80 2.78 13.02
N GLY A 37 -2.02 3.03 11.95
CA GLY A 37 -0.56 2.86 11.93
C GLY A 37 0.13 3.48 13.14
N PRO A 38 0.04 4.80 13.37
CA PRO A 38 0.63 5.43 14.54
C PRO A 38 -0.13 5.09 15.83
N LEU A 39 -1.47 5.07 15.82
CA LEU A 39 -2.28 4.91 17.05
C LEU A 39 -2.13 3.54 17.71
N LEU A 40 -1.81 2.49 16.95
CA LEU A 40 -1.54 1.15 17.50
C LEU A 40 -0.08 0.96 17.94
N HIS A 41 0.84 1.84 17.50
CA HIS A 41 2.28 1.67 17.72
C HIS A 41 2.92 2.80 18.55
N GLY A 42 2.12 3.76 19.03
CA GLY A 42 2.58 4.89 19.84
C GLY A 42 3.14 6.06 19.04
N GLY A 43 2.97 6.06 17.72
CA GLY A 43 3.43 7.11 16.81
C GLY A 43 2.55 8.35 16.83
N ARG A 44 2.96 9.36 16.04
CA ARG A 44 2.23 10.62 15.86
C ARG A 44 1.49 10.62 14.52
N LEU A 45 0.24 11.10 14.51
CA LEU A 45 -0.54 11.31 13.29
C LEU A 45 -0.65 12.81 12.96
N VAL A 46 -0.32 13.17 11.72
CA VAL A 46 -0.49 14.50 11.14
C VAL A 46 -1.71 14.46 10.21
N LEU A 47 -2.76 15.18 10.58
CA LEU A 47 -3.94 15.34 9.72
C LEU A 47 -3.63 16.37 8.63
N VAL A 48 -3.68 15.95 7.37
CA VAL A 48 -3.36 16.82 6.24
C VAL A 48 -4.63 17.59 5.82
N PRO A 49 -4.63 18.94 5.86
CA PRO A 49 -5.79 19.70 5.42
C PRO A 49 -6.13 19.42 3.94
N PRO A 50 -7.42 19.36 3.55
CA PRO A 50 -7.82 19.07 2.18
C PRO A 50 -7.20 19.99 1.12
N ASP A 51 -7.02 21.27 1.45
CA ASP A 51 -6.41 22.26 0.54
C ASP A 51 -4.90 22.06 0.41
N THR A 52 -4.23 21.63 1.49
CA THR A 52 -2.81 21.28 1.47
C THR A 52 -2.57 20.03 0.63
N ARG A 53 -3.42 19.02 0.77
CA ARG A 53 -3.34 17.77 -0.01
C ARG A 53 -3.37 17.98 -1.53
N ARG A 54 -4.10 19.00 -2.00
CA ARG A 54 -4.25 19.33 -3.43
C ARG A 54 -3.17 20.28 -3.95
N ALA A 55 -2.27 20.75 -3.10
CA ALA A 55 -1.22 21.72 -3.42
C ALA A 55 0.16 21.11 -3.13
N PRO A 56 0.84 20.51 -4.13
CA PRO A 56 2.06 19.73 -3.93
C PRO A 56 3.17 20.44 -3.15
N GLU A 57 3.35 21.74 -3.35
CA GLU A 57 4.38 22.55 -2.67
C GLU A 57 4.05 22.77 -1.20
N ARG A 58 2.77 22.98 -0.89
CA ARG A 58 2.29 23.08 0.51
C ARG A 58 2.38 21.72 1.19
N PHE A 59 2.06 20.65 0.47
CA PHE A 59 2.15 19.29 0.97
C PHE A 59 3.61 18.93 1.28
N LEU A 60 4.54 19.17 0.36
CA LEU A 60 5.98 18.98 0.58
C LEU A 60 6.47 19.71 1.83
N ARG A 61 6.09 20.99 1.99
CA ARG A 61 6.45 21.78 3.17
C ARG A 61 5.91 21.19 4.46
N LEU A 62 4.65 20.76 4.48
CA LEU A 62 4.05 20.09 5.64
C LEU A 62 4.80 18.81 6.00
N LEU A 63 5.15 17.97 5.01
CA LEU A 63 5.91 16.75 5.26
C LEU A 63 7.28 17.03 5.92
N VAL A 64 7.95 18.09 5.48
CA VAL A 64 9.24 18.52 6.05
C VAL A 64 9.07 19.12 7.45
N ASP A 65 8.15 20.08 7.62
CA ASP A 65 7.96 20.81 8.87
C ASP A 65 7.50 19.88 10.00
N GLU A 66 6.70 18.86 9.66
CA GLU A 66 6.21 17.87 10.61
C GLU A 66 7.10 16.62 10.73
N ALA A 67 8.20 16.58 9.97
CA ALA A 67 9.14 15.46 9.92
C ALA A 67 8.45 14.09 9.72
N VAL A 68 7.57 14.00 8.72
CA VAL A 68 6.84 12.76 8.40
C VAL A 68 7.82 11.65 8.02
N THR A 69 7.67 10.48 8.63
CA THR A 69 8.49 9.28 8.40
C THR A 69 7.77 8.22 7.57
N VAL A 70 6.44 8.12 7.67
CA VAL A 70 5.63 7.16 6.89
C VAL A 70 4.59 7.92 6.08
N LEU A 71 4.70 7.78 4.75
CA LEU A 71 3.85 8.48 3.80
C LEU A 71 3.15 7.48 2.88
N SER A 72 1.83 7.58 2.78
CA SER A 72 1.01 6.80 1.85
C SER A 72 0.53 7.69 0.70
N LEU A 73 0.72 7.24 -0.54
CA LEU A 73 0.32 7.97 -1.74
C LEU A 73 -0.16 7.02 -2.84
N THR A 74 -1.03 7.51 -3.72
CA THR A 74 -1.16 6.89 -5.05
C THR A 74 0.06 7.24 -5.90
N PRO A 75 0.46 6.38 -6.85
CA PRO A 75 1.51 6.69 -7.83
C PRO A 75 1.34 8.07 -8.49
N SER A 76 0.13 8.44 -8.87
CA SER A 76 -0.15 9.76 -9.47
C SER A 76 0.16 10.93 -8.52
N ALA A 77 -0.23 10.84 -7.25
CA ALA A 77 0.04 11.88 -6.25
C ALA A 77 1.53 11.96 -5.91
N PHE A 78 2.23 10.83 -5.90
CA PHE A 78 3.68 10.80 -5.72
C PHE A 78 4.43 11.56 -6.84
N HIS A 79 4.00 11.43 -8.10
CA HIS A 79 4.62 12.21 -9.17
C HIS A 79 4.44 13.72 -8.97
N GLN A 80 3.30 14.17 -8.45
CA GLN A 80 3.10 15.59 -8.13
C GLN A 80 4.05 16.05 -7.00
N LEU A 81 4.27 15.21 -6.00
CA LEU A 81 5.25 15.48 -4.94
C LEU A 81 6.68 15.56 -5.50
N LEU A 82 7.06 14.68 -6.45
CA LEU A 82 8.36 14.74 -7.12
C LEU A 82 8.55 16.04 -7.90
N GLN A 83 7.52 16.56 -8.56
CA GLN A 83 7.60 17.86 -9.24
C GLN A 83 7.85 19.00 -8.23
N ALA A 84 7.10 19.04 -7.12
CA ALA A 84 7.33 20.02 -6.07
C ALA A 84 8.73 19.90 -5.44
N TYR A 85 9.26 18.68 -5.33
CA TYR A 85 10.65 18.45 -4.91
C TYR A 85 11.62 19.05 -5.94
N ALA A 86 11.42 18.79 -7.24
CA ALA A 86 12.28 19.30 -8.29
C ALA A 86 12.29 20.83 -8.36
N ASP A 87 11.15 21.47 -8.06
CA ASP A 87 11.00 22.93 -8.00
C ASP A 87 11.72 23.56 -6.78
N ASP A 88 11.76 22.86 -5.63
CA ASP A 88 12.55 23.25 -4.46
C ASP A 88 13.37 22.08 -3.86
N PRO A 89 14.52 21.73 -4.48
CA PRO A 89 15.34 20.61 -4.02
C PRO A 89 15.96 20.85 -2.64
N ARG A 90 16.10 22.11 -2.19
CA ARG A 90 16.63 22.43 -0.87
C ARG A 90 15.63 22.05 0.22
N LEU A 91 14.34 22.29 -0.02
CA LEU A 91 13.27 21.81 0.84
C LEU A 91 13.13 20.29 0.75
N GLY A 92 13.10 19.74 -0.46
CA GLY A 92 12.95 18.29 -0.69
C GLY A 92 13.96 17.42 0.06
N ARG A 93 15.24 17.81 0.05
CA ARG A 93 16.32 17.10 0.77
C ARG A 93 16.16 17.06 2.30
N ARG A 94 15.22 17.82 2.87
CA ARG A 94 14.90 17.84 4.31
C ARG A 94 13.81 16.86 4.70
N LEU A 95 13.25 16.08 3.75
CA LEU A 95 12.28 15.02 4.06
C LEU A 95 12.89 14.00 5.03
N ALA A 96 12.13 13.63 6.06
CA ALA A 96 12.52 12.66 7.09
C ALA A 96 11.94 11.25 6.83
N LEU A 97 11.56 10.98 5.58
CA LEU A 97 10.85 9.76 5.20
C LEU A 97 11.71 8.52 5.45
N ARG A 98 11.10 7.51 6.06
CA ARG A 98 11.59 6.13 6.15
C ARG A 98 10.90 5.24 5.13
N TYR A 99 9.59 5.42 4.96
CA TYR A 99 8.77 4.65 4.03
C TYR A 99 7.87 5.55 3.19
N VAL A 100 7.79 5.22 1.89
CA VAL A 100 6.72 5.68 1.02
C VAL A 100 5.95 4.46 0.52
N VAL A 101 4.68 4.37 0.90
CA VAL A 101 3.78 3.27 0.56
C VAL A 101 2.89 3.69 -0.60
N PHE A 102 3.02 2.98 -1.71
CA PHE A 102 2.13 3.11 -2.86
C PHE A 102 0.94 2.18 -2.74
N GLY A 103 -0.22 2.64 -3.21
CA GLY A 103 -1.43 1.83 -3.34
C GLY A 103 -2.47 2.49 -4.22
N GLY A 104 -3.55 1.77 -4.50
CA GLY A 104 -4.72 2.30 -5.23
C GLY A 104 -4.56 2.45 -6.75
N GLU A 105 -3.34 2.42 -7.30
CA GLU A 105 -3.10 2.44 -8.76
C GLU A 105 -1.92 1.52 -9.12
N ALA A 106 -1.83 1.13 -10.39
CA ALA A 106 -0.67 0.42 -10.91
C ALA A 106 0.56 1.34 -10.95
N LEU A 107 1.70 0.85 -10.48
CA LEU A 107 2.93 1.62 -10.40
C LEU A 107 3.78 1.48 -11.67
N ASP A 108 4.12 2.61 -12.31
CA ASP A 108 5.06 2.66 -13.43
C ASP A 108 6.48 2.86 -12.91
N PHE A 109 7.25 1.78 -12.86
CA PHE A 109 8.63 1.77 -12.34
C PHE A 109 9.58 2.74 -13.05
N ARG A 110 9.31 3.11 -14.31
CA ARG A 110 10.17 4.07 -15.05
C ARG A 110 10.17 5.45 -14.41
N ARG A 111 9.10 5.80 -13.69
CA ARG A 111 8.96 7.09 -13.01
C ARG A 111 9.64 7.14 -11.65
N LEU A 112 10.19 6.01 -11.17
CA LEU A 112 10.95 5.94 -9.92
C LEU A 112 12.44 6.25 -10.11
N ALA A 113 12.94 6.24 -11.36
CA ALA A 113 14.35 6.51 -11.65
C ALA A 113 14.80 7.88 -11.11
N GLU A 114 13.96 8.91 -11.22
CA GLU A 114 14.24 10.24 -10.69
C GLU A 114 14.35 10.23 -9.16
N TRP A 115 13.47 9.51 -8.46
CA TRP A 115 13.54 9.38 -7.01
C TRP A 115 14.83 8.74 -6.54
N TYR A 116 15.25 7.63 -7.16
CA TYR A 116 16.49 6.94 -6.80
C TYR A 116 17.73 7.77 -7.14
N ALA A 117 17.68 8.61 -8.18
CA ALA A 117 18.76 9.55 -8.47
C ALA A 117 18.89 10.64 -7.38
N LEU A 118 17.77 11.06 -6.79
CA LEU A 118 17.72 12.05 -5.71
C LEU A 118 18.06 11.44 -4.33
N HIS A 119 17.81 10.15 -4.14
CA HIS A 119 18.02 9.42 -2.88
C HIS A 119 18.88 8.17 -3.14
N PRO A 120 20.22 8.32 -3.28
CA PRO A 120 21.12 7.22 -3.60
C PRO A 120 21.37 6.26 -2.41
N GLY A 121 20.85 6.59 -1.22
CA GLY A 121 20.95 5.73 -0.04
C GLY A 121 19.82 4.69 0.03
N ASP A 122 19.83 3.90 1.10
CA ASP A 122 18.85 2.85 1.33
C ASP A 122 17.50 3.38 1.88
N GLU A 123 17.44 4.66 2.25
CA GLU A 123 16.23 5.32 2.75
C GLU A 123 15.90 6.59 1.95
N PRO A 124 14.60 6.92 1.80
CA PRO A 124 13.41 6.13 2.19
C PRO A 124 13.18 4.88 1.32
N VAL A 125 12.66 3.83 1.94
CA VAL A 125 12.24 2.61 1.24
C VAL A 125 10.89 2.85 0.56
N LEU A 126 10.87 2.68 -0.76
CA LEU A 126 9.63 2.67 -1.53
C LEU A 126 8.98 1.28 -1.45
N VAL A 127 7.67 1.23 -1.19
CA VAL A 127 6.93 -0.03 -1.07
C VAL A 127 5.68 0.03 -1.92
N ASN A 128 5.53 -0.87 -2.89
CA ASN A 128 4.27 -1.05 -3.57
C ASN A 128 3.39 -2.03 -2.79
N MET A 129 2.24 -1.58 -2.30
CA MET A 129 1.26 -2.43 -1.64
C MET A 129 -0.01 -2.51 -2.48
N TYR A 130 -0.50 -3.72 -2.66
CA TYR A 130 -1.76 -3.97 -3.35
C TYR A 130 -2.75 -4.56 -2.38
N GLY A 131 -3.99 -4.12 -2.49
CA GLY A 131 -5.15 -4.67 -1.81
C GLY A 131 -6.38 -3.94 -2.28
N ILE A 132 -7.51 -4.44 -1.85
CA ILE A 132 -8.83 -3.89 -2.13
C ILE A 132 -9.61 -3.82 -0.82
N THR A 133 -10.71 -3.06 -0.82
CA THR A 133 -11.55 -2.82 0.36
C THR A 133 -11.95 -4.13 1.05
N GLU A 134 -12.31 -5.14 0.27
CA GLU A 134 -12.77 -6.45 0.73
C GLU A 134 -11.68 -7.31 1.39
N THR A 135 -10.41 -6.96 1.22
CA THR A 135 -9.25 -7.65 1.80
C THR A 135 -8.59 -6.86 2.93
N THR A 136 -9.27 -5.83 3.44
CA THR A 136 -8.77 -4.91 4.48
C THR A 136 -7.49 -4.18 4.02
N VAL A 137 -7.65 -3.19 3.15
CA VAL A 137 -6.63 -2.22 2.71
C VAL A 137 -5.50 -2.81 1.86
N HIS A 138 -4.68 -3.71 2.42
CA HIS A 138 -3.53 -4.30 1.76
C HIS A 138 -3.52 -5.81 1.90
N ALA A 139 -3.18 -6.50 0.82
CA ALA A 139 -3.10 -7.96 0.72
C ALA A 139 -1.69 -8.44 0.33
N SER A 140 -0.93 -7.64 -0.40
CA SER A 140 0.45 -7.96 -0.81
C SER A 140 1.37 -6.75 -0.73
N HIS A 141 2.67 -7.02 -0.71
CA HIS A 141 3.72 -6.00 -0.61
C HIS A 141 4.92 -6.33 -1.50
N LEU A 142 5.55 -5.29 -2.01
CA LEU A 142 6.83 -5.32 -2.69
C LEU A 142 7.67 -4.14 -2.23
N ALA A 143 8.71 -4.39 -1.43
CA ALA A 143 9.79 -3.42 -1.27
C ALA A 143 10.52 -3.26 -2.61
N LEU A 144 10.65 -2.00 -3.04
CA LEU A 144 11.24 -1.62 -4.32
C LEU A 144 12.69 -1.23 -4.12
N ASP A 145 13.51 -1.60 -5.08
CA ASP A 145 14.89 -1.18 -5.21
C ASP A 145 15.22 -1.08 -6.71
N PRO A 146 16.31 -0.40 -7.11
CA PRO A 146 16.68 -0.27 -8.51
C PRO A 146 16.82 -1.61 -9.26
N SER A 147 17.25 -2.70 -8.59
CA SER A 147 17.38 -4.03 -9.21
C SER A 147 16.03 -4.67 -9.55
N ARG A 148 14.99 -4.32 -8.80
CA ARG A 148 13.61 -4.81 -9.00
C ARG A 148 12.82 -3.97 -10.00
N THR A 149 13.18 -2.70 -10.18
CA THR A 149 12.43 -1.75 -11.01
C THR A 149 13.05 -1.53 -12.39
N THR A 150 14.39 -1.60 -12.52
CA THR A 150 15.10 -1.26 -13.77
C THR A 150 14.82 -2.27 -14.88
N GLY A 151 14.50 -1.77 -16.08
CA GLY A 151 14.29 -2.59 -17.27
C GLY A 151 13.01 -3.42 -17.28
N ARG A 152 12.14 -3.29 -16.26
CA ARG A 152 10.86 -3.98 -16.20
C ARG A 152 9.73 -3.15 -16.78
N VAL A 153 8.80 -3.83 -17.45
CA VAL A 153 7.56 -3.27 -17.97
C VAL A 153 6.40 -3.80 -17.13
N GLY A 154 5.51 -2.89 -16.69
CA GLY A 154 4.34 -3.23 -15.89
C GLY A 154 4.55 -3.11 -14.37
N SER A 155 3.46 -3.22 -13.62
CA SER A 155 3.43 -3.13 -12.16
C SER A 155 3.56 -4.52 -11.54
N LEU A 156 4.37 -4.64 -10.49
CA LEU A 156 4.45 -5.84 -9.66
C LEU A 156 3.86 -5.56 -8.28
N ILE A 157 3.02 -6.47 -7.80
CA ILE A 157 2.35 -6.36 -6.49
C ILE A 157 3.05 -7.17 -5.39
N GLY A 158 4.12 -7.89 -5.74
CA GLY A 158 4.96 -8.63 -4.80
C GLY A 158 4.32 -9.89 -4.25
N ARG A 159 4.54 -10.13 -2.96
CA ARG A 159 4.10 -11.35 -2.24
C ARG A 159 3.02 -11.03 -1.23
N SER A 160 2.23 -12.03 -0.85
CA SER A 160 1.19 -11.87 0.16
C SER A 160 1.75 -11.34 1.49
N LEU A 161 0.93 -10.59 2.22
CA LEU A 161 1.21 -10.28 3.62
C LEU A 161 1.13 -11.55 4.48
N PRO A 162 1.89 -11.64 5.58
CA PRO A 162 1.76 -12.71 6.56
C PRO A 162 0.30 -12.96 6.95
N GLY A 163 -0.12 -14.23 7.01
CA GLY A 163 -1.50 -14.62 7.32
C GLY A 163 -2.46 -14.58 6.13
N LEU A 164 -2.00 -14.17 4.94
CA LEU A 164 -2.78 -14.23 3.70
C LEU A 164 -2.15 -15.16 2.65
N ALA A 165 -3.02 -15.72 1.82
CA ALA A 165 -2.65 -16.40 0.60
C ALA A 165 -3.21 -15.64 -0.61
N LEU A 166 -2.37 -15.50 -1.64
CA LEU A 166 -2.77 -14.99 -2.95
C LEU A 166 -2.67 -16.14 -3.95
N TYR A 167 -3.77 -16.44 -4.63
CA TYR A 167 -3.82 -17.42 -5.71
C TYR A 167 -4.06 -16.71 -7.04
N VAL A 168 -3.52 -17.27 -8.11
CA VAL A 168 -3.87 -16.90 -9.48
C VAL A 168 -4.51 -18.13 -10.12
N LEU A 169 -5.81 -18.05 -10.39
CA LEU A 169 -6.62 -19.21 -10.76
C LEU A 169 -7.23 -19.05 -12.17
N ASP A 170 -7.47 -20.18 -12.83
CA ASP A 170 -8.29 -20.25 -14.03
C ASP A 170 -9.81 -20.27 -13.71
N GLU A 171 -10.65 -20.28 -14.74
CA GLU A 171 -12.12 -20.33 -14.61
C GLU A 171 -12.65 -21.59 -13.91
N ARG A 172 -11.80 -22.61 -13.72
CA ARG A 172 -12.12 -23.88 -13.05
C ARG A 172 -11.50 -23.94 -11.64
N LEU A 173 -11.05 -22.80 -11.10
CA LEU A 173 -10.40 -22.66 -9.79
C LEU A 173 -9.11 -23.47 -9.65
N ARG A 174 -8.37 -23.69 -10.74
CA ARG A 174 -7.06 -24.35 -10.71
C ARG A 174 -5.94 -23.32 -10.76
N PRO A 175 -4.86 -23.49 -9.98
CA PRO A 175 -3.70 -22.60 -10.08
C PRO A 175 -3.12 -22.60 -11.49
N VAL A 176 -2.90 -21.40 -12.04
CA VAL A 176 -2.25 -21.25 -13.35
C VAL A 176 -0.72 -21.35 -13.21
N PRO A 177 0.01 -21.85 -14.24
CA PRO A 177 1.47 -21.85 -14.23
C PRO A 177 2.07 -20.43 -14.23
N PRO A 178 3.34 -20.25 -13.80
CA PRO A 178 4.04 -18.97 -13.89
C PRO A 178 4.02 -18.39 -15.32
N GLY A 179 3.67 -17.10 -15.44
CA GLY A 179 3.58 -16.39 -16.73
C GLY A 179 2.24 -16.53 -17.45
N VAL A 180 1.32 -17.36 -16.95
CA VAL A 180 -0.05 -17.48 -17.51
C VAL A 180 -0.99 -16.54 -16.76
N THR A 181 -1.83 -15.83 -17.50
CA THR A 181 -2.85 -14.95 -16.93
C THR A 181 -3.94 -15.77 -16.25
N GLY A 182 -4.33 -15.35 -15.05
CA GLY A 182 -5.51 -15.83 -14.34
C GLY A 182 -6.09 -14.74 -13.44
N GLU A 183 -7.12 -15.10 -12.70
CA GLU A 183 -7.81 -14.18 -11.78
C GLU A 183 -7.22 -14.30 -10.37
N ILE A 184 -7.08 -13.17 -9.67
CA ILE A 184 -6.52 -13.15 -8.32
C ILE A 184 -7.60 -13.52 -7.31
N TYR A 185 -7.25 -14.42 -6.40
CA TYR A 185 -8.06 -14.75 -5.23
C TYR A 185 -7.24 -14.52 -3.97
N VAL A 186 -7.86 -13.92 -2.95
CA VAL A 186 -7.22 -13.64 -1.66
C VAL A 186 -7.89 -14.48 -0.58
N ALA A 187 -7.13 -15.22 0.21
CA ALA A 187 -7.64 -15.98 1.36
C ALA A 187 -6.91 -15.58 2.64
N GLY A 188 -7.58 -15.74 3.78
CA GLY A 188 -6.99 -15.52 5.10
C GLY A 188 -7.80 -14.59 6.01
N ALA A 189 -7.19 -14.20 7.13
CA ALA A 189 -7.89 -13.52 8.22
C ALA A 189 -8.36 -12.09 7.89
N GLN A 190 -7.76 -11.44 6.89
CA GLN A 190 -8.11 -10.07 6.50
C GLN A 190 -9.32 -9.94 5.57
N LEU A 191 -10.01 -11.05 5.26
CA LEU A 191 -11.24 -10.95 4.47
C LEU A 191 -12.34 -10.22 5.22
N ALA A 192 -13.01 -9.31 4.53
CA ALA A 192 -14.21 -8.68 5.03
C ALA A 192 -15.28 -9.74 5.34
N ARG A 193 -16.25 -9.37 6.19
CA ARG A 193 -17.36 -10.26 6.54
C ARG A 193 -18.20 -10.62 5.31
N GLY A 194 -18.43 -9.62 4.47
CA GLY A 194 -19.26 -9.64 3.27
C GLY A 194 -19.77 -8.24 2.94
N TYR A 195 -20.64 -8.15 1.93
CA TYR A 195 -21.31 -6.91 1.58
C TYR A 195 -22.56 -6.71 2.45
N LEU A 196 -22.71 -5.49 3.00
CA LEU A 196 -23.82 -5.14 3.87
C LEU A 196 -25.16 -5.31 3.13
N ASN A 197 -26.07 -6.11 3.70
CA ASN A 197 -27.41 -6.38 3.16
C ASN A 197 -27.44 -6.97 1.74
N LEU A 198 -26.34 -7.56 1.28
CA LEU A 198 -26.21 -8.16 -0.06
C LEU A 198 -25.65 -9.60 0.03
N PRO A 199 -26.42 -10.55 0.57
CA PRO A 199 -25.96 -11.93 0.76
C PRO A 199 -25.66 -12.65 -0.56
N GLY A 200 -26.41 -12.37 -1.64
CA GLY A 200 -26.15 -12.96 -2.95
C GLY A 200 -24.80 -12.53 -3.54
N LEU A 201 -24.49 -11.22 -3.49
CA LEU A 201 -23.19 -10.72 -3.92
C LEU A 201 -22.06 -11.24 -3.02
N THR A 202 -22.31 -11.31 -1.71
CA THR A 202 -21.35 -11.89 -0.74
C THR A 202 -21.02 -13.33 -1.10
N ALA A 203 -22.02 -14.18 -1.36
CA ALA A 203 -21.80 -15.57 -1.73
C ALA A 203 -21.09 -15.73 -3.09
N ALA A 204 -21.31 -14.81 -4.04
CA ALA A 204 -20.68 -14.83 -5.36
C ALA A 204 -19.20 -14.39 -5.33
N ARG A 205 -18.80 -13.57 -4.36
CA ARG A 205 -17.44 -13.02 -4.27
C ARG A 205 -16.59 -13.66 -3.17
N PHE A 206 -17.17 -13.99 -2.02
CA PHE A 206 -16.54 -14.69 -0.91
C PHE A 206 -16.87 -16.19 -0.99
N VAL A 207 -16.15 -16.88 -1.87
CA VAL A 207 -16.39 -18.29 -2.21
C VAL A 207 -15.62 -19.24 -1.28
N ALA A 208 -15.96 -20.52 -1.30
CA ALA A 208 -15.22 -21.54 -0.57
C ALA A 208 -13.77 -21.63 -1.08
N ASP A 209 -12.82 -21.76 -0.16
CA ASP A 209 -11.40 -21.91 -0.48
C ASP A 209 -11.02 -23.40 -0.48
N PRO A 210 -10.70 -24.00 -1.65
CA PRO A 210 -10.36 -25.42 -1.75
C PRO A 210 -8.92 -25.72 -1.32
N PHE A 211 -8.10 -24.72 -1.01
CA PHE A 211 -6.69 -24.86 -0.66
C PHE A 211 -6.43 -24.66 0.84
N GLY A 212 -7.39 -24.08 1.56
CA GLY A 212 -7.32 -23.83 2.99
C GLY A 212 -7.97 -24.91 3.86
N PRO A 213 -8.02 -24.69 5.18
CA PRO A 213 -8.68 -25.60 6.11
C PRO A 213 -10.20 -25.66 5.89
N PRO A 214 -10.89 -26.74 6.29
CA PRO A 214 -12.33 -26.85 6.14
C PRO A 214 -13.11 -25.63 6.67
N GLY A 215 -13.97 -25.06 5.83
CA GLY A 215 -14.77 -23.88 6.16
C GLY A 215 -14.08 -22.54 5.88
N SER A 216 -12.84 -22.52 5.38
CA SER A 216 -12.21 -21.29 4.90
C SER A 216 -12.89 -20.73 3.65
N ARG A 217 -12.70 -19.43 3.44
CA ARG A 217 -13.21 -18.68 2.28
C ARG A 217 -12.06 -17.94 1.60
N MET A 218 -12.23 -17.69 0.31
CA MET A 218 -11.39 -16.79 -0.48
C MET A 218 -12.27 -15.73 -1.14
N TYR A 219 -11.71 -14.55 -1.35
CA TYR A 219 -12.33 -13.45 -2.07
C TYR A 219 -11.82 -13.39 -3.50
N ARG A 220 -12.75 -13.34 -4.46
CA ARG A 220 -12.52 -13.17 -5.90
C ARG A 220 -12.40 -11.69 -6.25
N THR A 221 -11.18 -11.22 -6.56
CA THR A 221 -10.87 -9.80 -6.78
C THR A 221 -11.59 -9.17 -7.97
#